data_AF-A0A8J7PZA1-F1
#
_entry.id   AF-A0A8J7PZA1-F1
#
_cell.length_a   1.000
_cell.length_b   1.000
_cell.length_c   1.000
_cell.angle_alpha   90.00
_cell.angle_beta   90.00
_cell.angle_gamma   90.00
#
_symmetry.space_group_name_H-M   'P 1'
#
loop_
_entity.id
_entity.type
_entity.pdbx_description
1 polymer ?
#
loop_
_entity_poly.entity_id
_entity_poly.type
_entity_poly.pdbx_seq_one_letter_code
_entity_poly.pdbx_strand_id
1 'polypeptide(L)' 'KRLGPVRIALMMATVPGVVKQAMALCGWDVGPSRSPIAPLSPEKRAKLRDILVEAGLT' A
#
# COMPACT_ATOMS: atom_id res chain seq x y z
N LYS A 1 3.29 2.15 -19.92
CA LYS A 1 2.17 2.36 -18.97
C LYS A 1 2.42 1.48 -17.73
N ARG A 2 3.02 1.98 -16.64
CA ARG A 2 3.38 1.18 -15.43
C ARG A 2 2.52 1.46 -14.18
N LEU A 3 1.69 2.51 -14.20
CA LEU A 3 0.90 2.97 -13.05
C LEU A 3 -0.48 2.29 -12.89
N GLY A 4 -0.92 1.51 -13.88
CA GLY A 4 -2.24 0.86 -13.87
C GLY A 4 -2.42 -0.10 -12.69
N PRO A 5 -1.50 -1.08 -12.50
CA PRO A 5 -1.55 -2.02 -11.38
C PRO A 5 -1.47 -1.32 -10.02
N VAL A 6 -0.61 -0.30 -9.89
CA VAL A 6 -0.47 0.50 -8.65
C VAL A 6 -1.80 1.19 -8.31
N ARG A 7 -2.46 1.83 -9.29
CA ARG A 7 -3.76 2.47 -9.07
C ARG A 7 -4.82 1.48 -8.58
N ILE A 8 -4.83 0.27 -9.13
CA ILE A 8 -5.77 -0.79 -8.72
C ILE A 8 -5.43 -1.30 -7.31
N ALA A 9 -4.15 -1.43 -6.98
CA ALA A 9 -3.69 -1.83 -5.65
C ALA A 9 -4.16 -0.86 -4.55
N LEU A 10 -4.22 0.45 -4.85
CA LEU A 10 -4.75 1.46 -3.94
C LEU A 10 -6.26 1.34 -3.67
N MET A 11 -6.98 0.46 -4.36
CA MET A 11 -8.40 0.16 -4.10
C MET A 11 -8.59 -1.10 -3.22
N MET A 12 -7.51 -1.80 -2.83
CA MET A 12 -7.60 -3.05 -2.03
C MET A 12 -8.01 -2.85 -0.56
N ALA A 13 -7.93 -1.60 -0.08
CA ALA A 13 -8.43 -1.20 1.24
C ALA A 13 -8.83 0.27 1.24
N THR A 14 -9.46 0.71 2.33
CA THR A 14 -9.92 2.08 2.51
C THR A 14 -8.74 3.06 2.53
N VAL A 15 -8.86 4.13 1.75
CA VAL A 15 -7.93 5.27 1.77
C VAL A 15 -8.15 6.05 3.08
N PRO A 16 -7.07 6.51 3.78
CA PRO A 16 -5.66 6.51 3.39
C PRO A 16 -4.84 5.29 3.84
N GLY A 17 -5.45 4.24 4.40
CA GLY A 17 -4.75 3.11 5.00
C GLY A 17 -3.80 2.38 4.04
N VAL A 18 -4.25 2.12 2.81
CA VAL A 18 -3.43 1.46 1.78
C VAL A 18 -2.26 2.31 1.29
N VAL A 19 -2.46 3.63 1.15
CA VAL A 19 -1.40 4.57 0.72
C VAL A 19 -0.31 4.65 1.79
N LYS A 20 -0.68 4.75 3.07
CA LYS A 20 0.28 4.72 4.16
C LYS A 20 1.09 3.44 4.18
N GLN A 21 0.46 2.29 3.96
CA GLN A 21 1.19 1.04 3.90
C GLN A 21 2.13 0.95 2.69
N ALA A 22 1.74 1.50 1.53
CA ALA A 22 2.64 1.62 0.38
C ALA A 22 3.85 2.50 0.71
N MET A 23 3.63 3.66 1.32
CA MET A 23 4.71 4.57 1.72
C MET A 23 5.64 3.93 2.76
N ALA A 24 5.09 3.22 3.75
CA ALA A 24 5.88 2.47 4.72
C ALA A 24 6.75 1.38 4.06
N LEU A 25 6.22 0.70 3.02
CA LEU A 25 6.98 -0.27 2.23
C LEU A 25 8.08 0.40 1.38
N CYS A 26 7.86 1.62 0.91
CA CYS A 26 8.86 2.47 0.28
C CYS A 26 9.89 3.08 1.25
N GLY A 27 9.87 2.70 2.54
CA GLY A 27 10.85 3.16 3.54
C GLY A 27 10.53 4.50 4.21
N TRP A 28 9.32 5.04 4.01
CA TRP A 28 8.90 6.29 4.65
C TRP A 28 8.29 6.02 6.03
N ASP A 29 8.66 6.81 7.03
CA ASP A 29 7.99 6.78 8.33
C ASP A 29 6.68 7.59 8.27
N VAL A 30 5.55 6.89 8.22
CA VAL A 30 4.20 7.48 8.08
C VAL A 30 3.30 7.24 9.29
N GLY A 31 3.83 6.60 10.35
CA GLY A 31 3.09 6.21 11.53
C GLY A 31 1.92 5.25 11.28
N PRO A 32 1.22 4.81 12.34
CA PRO A 32 0.11 3.86 12.21
C PRO A 32 -1.15 4.50 11.62
N SER A 33 -2.02 3.65 11.06
CA SER A 33 -3.40 4.04 10.77
C SER A 33 -4.16 4.25 12.08
N ARG A 34 -4.96 5.33 12.15
CA ARG A 34 -5.84 5.63 13.28
C ARG A 34 -7.27 5.25 12.95
N SER A 35 -8.03 4.91 13.98
CA SER A 35 -9.47 4.63 13.89
C SER A 35 -10.21 5.74 13.10
N PRO A 36 -11.19 5.40 12.24
CA PRO A 36 -11.78 4.06 12.02
C PRO A 36 -10.99 3.18 11.04
N ILE A 37 -9.85 3.65 10.53
CA ILE A 37 -9.12 2.97 9.47
C ILE A 37 -8.18 1.93 10.07
N ALA A 38 -8.46 0.66 9.81
CA ALA A 38 -7.62 -0.45 10.20
C ALA A 38 -6.36 -0.57 9.30
N PRO A 39 -5.25 -1.11 9.82
CA PRO A 39 -4.11 -1.53 9.00
C PRO A 39 -4.51 -2.57 7.95
N LEU A 40 -3.74 -2.68 6.86
CA LEU A 40 -3.89 -3.79 5.92
C LEU A 40 -3.60 -5.13 6.62
N SER A 41 -4.36 -6.17 6.24
CA SER A 41 -4.02 -7.54 6.61
C SER A 41 -2.64 -7.94 6.05
N PRO A 42 -1.92 -8.87 6.68
CA PRO A 42 -0.60 -9.32 6.23
C PRO A 42 -0.59 -9.79 4.77
N GLU A 43 -1.63 -10.51 4.35
CA GLU A 43 -1.79 -11.01 2.97
C GLU A 43 -1.91 -9.87 1.95
N LYS A 44 -2.75 -8.87 2.24
CA LYS A 44 -2.92 -7.69 1.37
C LYS A 44 -1.64 -6.86 1.34
N ARG A 45 -0.90 -6.80 2.45
CA ARG A 45 0.39 -6.10 2.52
C ARG A 45 1.44 -6.78 1.66
N ALA A 46 1.52 -8.12 1.67
CA ALA A 46 2.42 -8.87 0.79
C ALA A 46 2.10 -8.61 -0.68
N LYS A 47 0.82 -8.70 -1.07
CA LYS A 47 0.37 -8.39 -2.43
C LYS A 47 0.68 -6.95 -2.85
N LEU A 48 0.52 -5.98 -1.95
CA LEU A 48 0.86 -4.58 -2.22
C LEU A 48 2.36 -4.42 -2.49
N ARG A 49 3.22 -5.08 -1.70
CA ARG A 49 4.67 -5.07 -1.90
C ARG A 49 5.04 -5.61 -3.28
N ASP A 50 4.49 -6.76 -3.67
CA ASP A 50 4.84 -7.38 -4.95
C ASP A 50 4.45 -6.49 -6.14
N ILE A 51 3.30 -5.80 -6.06
CA ILE A 51 2.87 -4.82 -7.07
C ILE A 51 3.81 -3.60 -7.12
N LEU A 52 4.30 -3.14 -5.96
CA LEU A 52 5.23 -2.00 -5.89
C LEU A 52 6.61 -2.36 -6.47
N VAL A 53 7.08 -3.60 -6.23
CA VAL A 53 8.31 -4.14 -6.82
C VAL A 53 8.18 -4.25 -8.34
N GLU A 54 7.07 -4.80 -8.84
CA GLU A 54 6.80 -4.88 -10.28
C GLU A 54 6.73 -3.49 -10.94
N ALA A 55 6.24 -2.49 -10.20
CA ALA A 55 6.20 -1.10 -10.65
C ALA A 55 7.57 -0.38 -10.58
N GLY A 56 8.55 -0.94 -9.86
CA GLY A 56 9.88 -0.35 -9.63
C GLY A 56 9.88 0.80 -8.61
N LEU A 57 8.98 0.76 -7.62
CA LEU A 57 8.84 1.77 -6.56
C LEU A 57 9.44 1.36 -5.21
N THR A 58 9.83 0.10 -5.09
CA THR A 58 10.47 -0.56 -3.93
C THR A 58 11.40 -1.62 -4.45
#